data_AF-A0A0A1PJ59-F1
#
_entry.id   AF-A0A0A1PJ59-F1
#
_cell.length_a   1.000
_cell.length_b   1.000
_cell.length_c   1.000
_cell.angle_alpha   90.00
_cell.angle_beta   90.00
_cell.angle_gamma   90.00
#
_symmetry.space_group_name_H-M   'P 1'
#
loop_
_entity.id
_entity.type
_entity.pdbx_description
1 polymer ?
#
loop_
_entity_poly.entity_id
_entity_poly.type
_entity_poly.pdbx_seq_one_letter_code
_entity_poly.pdbx_strand_id
1 'polypeptide(L)'
;MSALDLLDTNILIASMKSREEVRRRLEIEPLNALRLSQIVLDGLEFGVEKSAYGERNRARLAALAQRLPVVGLDHETASHYGRIRAFLER
;
A
#
# COMPACT_ATOMS: atom_id res chain seq x y z
N MET A 1 12.58 15.45 11.83
CA MET A 1 12.32 14.51 10.73
C MET A 1 10.83 14.30 10.68
N SER A 2 10.17 14.51 9.53
CA SER A 2 8.76 14.09 9.40
C SER A 2 8.71 12.57 9.44
N ALA A 3 7.70 11.99 10.10
CA ALA A 3 7.45 10.56 10.02
C ALA A 3 7.10 10.15 8.58
N LEU A 4 7.44 8.93 8.20
CA LEU A 4 6.96 8.31 6.97
C LEU A 4 5.87 7.30 7.32
N ASP A 5 4.75 7.36 6.60
CA ASP A 5 3.64 6.44 6.77
C ASP A 5 3.60 5.44 5.62
N LEU A 6 3.60 4.15 5.95
CA LEU A 6 3.45 3.07 4.99
C LEU A 6 1.98 2.65 4.92
N LEU A 7 1.36 2.78 3.75
CA LEU A 7 -0.07 2.48 3.58
C LEU A 7 -0.31 0.97 3.47
N ASP A 8 -1.26 0.46 4.26
CA ASP A 8 -1.72 -0.93 4.16
C ASP A 8 -2.78 -1.14 3.06
N THR A 9 -2.98 -2.41 2.70
CA THR A 9 -3.92 -2.83 1.65
C THR A 9 -5.36 -2.38 1.92
N ASN A 10 -5.84 -2.45 3.16
CA ASN A 10 -7.21 -2.10 3.51
C ASN A 10 -7.46 -0.61 3.36
N ILE A 11 -6.52 0.24 3.80
CA ILE A 11 -6.59 1.69 3.62
C ILE A 11 -6.63 2.06 2.14
N LEU A 12 -5.80 1.43 1.31
CA LEU A 12 -5.79 1.69 -0.13
C LEU A 12 -7.09 1.24 -0.80
N ILE A 13 -7.58 0.03 -0.48
CA ILE A 13 -8.87 -0.46 -0.99
C ILE A 13 -10.02 0.47 -0.56
N ALA A 14 -10.02 0.92 0.70
CA ALA A 14 -11.04 1.83 1.21
C ALA A 14 -11.02 3.18 0.47
N SER A 15 -9.82 3.72 0.22
CA SER A 15 -9.62 4.94 -0.58
C SER A 15 -10.12 4.77 -2.03
N MET A 16 -9.77 3.66 -2.69
CA MET A 16 -10.22 3.34 -4.06
C MET A 16 -11.73 3.09 -4.18
N LYS A 17 -12.37 2.66 -3.09
CA LYS A 17 -13.83 2.53 -2.96
C LYS A 17 -14.51 3.84 -2.54
N SER A 18 -13.78 4.96 -2.52
CA SER A 18 -14.29 6.29 -2.18
C SER A 18 -14.89 6.40 -0.77
N ARG A 19 -14.32 5.71 0.23
CA ARG A 19 -14.68 5.97 1.63
C ARG A 19 -14.19 7.37 2.03
N GLU A 20 -15.12 8.27 2.30
CA GLU A 20 -14.83 9.69 2.55
C GLU A 20 -13.90 9.94 3.74
N GLU A 21 -14.05 9.16 4.81
CA GLU A 21 -13.22 9.28 6.01
C GLU A 21 -11.73 9.00 5.70
N VAL A 22 -11.47 7.95 4.92
CA VAL A 22 -10.12 7.56 4.51
C VAL A 22 -9.55 8.55 3.52
N ARG A 23 -10.35 8.99 2.52
CA ARG A 23 -9.92 9.99 1.55
C ARG A 23 -9.55 11.31 2.21
N ARG A 24 -10.41 11.85 3.09
CA ARG A 24 -10.12 13.10 3.80
C ARG A 24 -8.85 12.99 4.62
N ARG A 25 -8.62 11.86 5.29
CA ARG A 25 -7.39 11.65 6.05
C ARG A 25 -6.15 11.61 5.14
N LEU A 26 -6.22 10.93 4.00
CA LEU A 26 -5.10 10.88 3.05
C LEU A 26 -4.86 12.22 2.34
N GLU A 27 -5.89 13.03 2.13
CA GLU A 27 -5.80 14.35 1.49
C GLU A 27 -5.12 15.41 2.37
N ILE A 28 -5.15 15.26 3.70
CA ILE A 28 -4.45 16.15 4.63
C ILE A 28 -3.01 15.72 4.92
N GLU A 29 -2.64 14.48 4.59
CA GLU A 29 -1.26 14.02 4.72
C GLU A 29 -0.43 14.45 3.50
N PRO A 30 0.80 14.96 3.69
CA PRO A 30 1.62 15.36 2.59
C PRO A 30 2.06 14.12 1.79
N LEU A 31 1.87 14.13 0.47
CA LEU A 31 2.16 12.97 -0.38
C LEU A 31 3.61 12.45 -0.26
N ASN A 32 4.56 13.34 0.05
CA ASN A 32 5.95 12.98 0.26
C ASN A 32 6.23 12.27 1.61
N ALA A 33 5.26 12.23 2.53
CA ALA A 33 5.31 11.43 3.76
C ALA A 33 4.69 10.04 3.59
N LEU A 34 3.89 9.82 2.54
CA LEU A 34 3.23 8.54 2.29
C LEU A 34 4.10 7.61 1.44
N ARG A 35 4.11 6.32 1.75
CA ARG A 35 4.82 5.28 1.01
C ARG A 35 3.91 4.09 0.71
N LEU A 36 4.20 3.42 -0.39
CA LEU A 36 3.57 2.15 -0.77
C LEU A 36 4.61 1.03 -0.63
N SER A 37 4.27 -0.05 0.09
CA SER A 37 5.11 -1.25 0.12
C SER A 37 4.97 -2.04 -1.18
N GLN A 38 6.07 -2.61 -1.67
CA GLN A 38 6.03 -3.57 -2.78
C GLN A 38 5.05 -4.73 -2.51
N ILE A 39 5.01 -5.25 -1.28
CA ILE A 39 4.10 -6.36 -0.90
C ILE A 39 2.63 -5.96 -1.10
N VAL A 40 2.28 -4.73 -0.73
CA VAL A 40 0.92 -4.21 -0.86
C VAL A 40 0.57 -4.01 -2.33
N LEU A 41 1.50 -3.45 -3.12
CA LEU A 41 1.34 -3.30 -4.56
C LEU A 41 1.10 -4.65 -5.24
N ASP A 42 1.92 -5.66 -4.96
CA ASP A 42 1.80 -7.01 -5.53
C ASP A 42 0.43 -7.64 -5.22
N GLY A 43 -0.06 -7.47 -3.98
CA GLY A 43 -1.38 -7.95 -3.58
C GLY A 43 -2.52 -7.23 -4.31
N LEU A 44 -2.38 -5.92 -4.57
CA LEU A 44 -3.36 -5.14 -5.33
C LEU A 44 -3.36 -5.54 -6.81
N GLU A 45 -2.19 -5.73 -7.43
CA GLU A 45 -2.07 -6.21 -8.82
C GLU A 45 -2.75 -7.58 -8.98
N PHE A 46 -2.48 -8.52 -8.06
CA PHE A 46 -3.19 -9.81 -8.05
C PHE A 46 -4.72 -9.64 -7.92
N GLY A 47 -5.17 -8.70 -7.09
CA GLY A 47 -6.60 -8.38 -6.95
C GLY A 47 -7.21 -7.79 -8.23
N VAL A 48 -6.45 -6.99 -8.99
CA VAL A 48 -6.86 -6.45 -10.29
C VAL A 48 -7.06 -7.57 -11.30
N GLU A 49 -6.11 -8.50 -11.41
CA GLU A 49 -6.17 -9.62 -12.36
C GLU A 49 -7.35 -10.56 -12.10
N LYS A 50 -7.76 -10.73 -10.84
CA LYS A 50 -8.95 -11.53 -10.49
C LYS A 50 -10.28 -10.80 -10.67
N SER A 51 -10.27 -9.50 -10.96
CA SER A 51 -11.47 -8.69 -10.95
C SER A 51 -12.24 -8.77 -12.27
N ALA A 52 -13.57 -8.90 -12.19
CA ALA A 52 -14.46 -8.72 -13.34
C ALA A 52 -14.42 -7.30 -13.94
N TYR A 53 -13.81 -6.32 -13.23
CA TYR A 53 -13.61 -4.94 -13.66
C TYR A 53 -12.11 -4.60 -13.85
N GLY A 54 -11.33 -5.56 -14.34
CA GLY A 54 -9.87 -5.49 -14.42
C GLY A 54 -9.32 -4.18 -14.98
N GLU A 55 -9.80 -3.71 -16.15
CA GLU A 55 -9.29 -2.46 -16.75
C GLU A 55 -9.47 -1.23 -15.86
N ARG A 56 -10.66 -1.06 -15.27
CA ARG A 56 -10.96 0.07 -14.38
C ARG A 56 -10.08 0.06 -13.14
N ASN A 57 -9.87 -1.12 -12.55
CA ASN A 57 -9.08 -1.24 -11.34
C ASN A 57 -7.58 -1.10 -11.63
N ARG A 58 -7.11 -1.60 -12.78
CA ARG A 58 -5.74 -1.41 -13.28
C ARG A 58 -5.42 0.07 -13.47
N ALA A 59 -6.30 0.83 -14.11
CA ALA A 59 -6.11 2.26 -14.32
C ALA A 59 -6.01 3.03 -12.99
N ARG A 60 -6.82 2.67 -11.99
CA ARG A 60 -6.77 3.27 -10.65
C ARG A 60 -5.50 2.92 -9.90
N LEU A 61 -5.06 1.66 -9.96
CA LEU A 61 -3.83 1.21 -9.31
C LEU A 61 -2.60 1.88 -9.93
N ALA A 62 -2.53 1.96 -11.27
CA ALA A 62 -1.46 2.66 -11.97
C ALA A 62 -1.38 4.15 -11.58
N ALA A 63 -2.52 4.83 -11.49
CA ALA A 63 -2.57 6.23 -11.05
C ALA A 63 -2.10 6.41 -9.59
N LEU A 64 -2.35 5.42 -8.73
CA LEU A 64 -1.87 5.42 -7.35
C LEU A 64 -0.34 5.22 -7.30
N ALA A 65 0.16 4.20 -8.01
CA ALA A 65 1.59 3.86 -8.04
C ALA A 65 2.47 4.97 -8.64
N GLN A 66 1.91 5.81 -9.52
CA GLN A 66 2.61 7.00 -10.03
C GLN A 66 2.74 8.13 -9.00
N ARG A 67 1.85 8.20 -8.01
CA ARG A 67 1.78 9.31 -7.04
C ARG A 67 2.49 9.01 -5.73
N LEU A 68 2.65 7.74 -5.38
CA LEU A 68 3.26 7.30 -4.13
C LEU A 68 4.59 6.60 -4.41
N PRO A 69 5.69 7.02 -3.76
CA PRO A 69 6.94 6.29 -3.86
C PRO A 69 6.77 4.85 -3.34
N VAL A 70 7.18 3.89 -4.16
CA VAL A 70 7.20 2.47 -3.80
C VAL A 70 8.49 2.13 -3.07
N VAL A 71 8.37 1.45 -1.93
CA VAL A 71 9.48 0.96 -1.13
C VAL A 71 9.62 -0.54 -1.36
N GLY A 72 10.78 -0.94 -1.87
CA GLY A 72 11.14 -2.34 -2.13
C GLY A 72 11.46 -3.12 -0.86
N LEU A 73 11.82 -4.40 -1.05
CA LEU A 73 12.25 -5.29 0.02
C LEU A 73 13.75 -5.55 -0.12
N ASP A 74 14.47 -5.45 0.98
CA ASP A 74 15.90 -5.73 1.07
C ASP A 74 16.21 -6.74 2.19
N HIS A 75 17.50 -6.99 2.39
CA HIS A 75 17.96 -7.93 3.41
C HIS A 75 17.58 -7.50 4.84
N GLU A 76 17.62 -6.21 5.14
CA GLU A 76 17.25 -5.68 6.44
C GLU A 76 15.76 -5.95 6.71
N THR A 77 14.90 -5.67 5.73
CA THR A 77 13.46 -5.96 5.78
C THR A 77 13.20 -7.45 6.03
N ALA A 78 13.92 -8.34 5.34
CA ALA A 78 13.81 -9.79 5.53
C ALA A 78 14.24 -10.24 6.94
N SER A 79 15.31 -9.63 7.48
CA SER A 79 15.78 -9.90 8.85
C SER A 79 14.74 -9.49 9.90
N HIS A 80 14.15 -8.30 9.76
CA HIS A 80 13.09 -7.82 10.64
C HIS A 80 11.84 -8.71 10.59
N TYR A 81 11.43 -9.10 9.38
CA TYR A 81 10.32 -10.04 9.20
C TYR A 81 10.57 -11.36 9.94
N GLY A 82 11.76 -11.95 9.80
CA GLY A 82 12.11 -13.21 10.46
C GLY A 82 12.01 -13.12 11.99
N ARG A 83 12.48 -12.01 12.58
CA ARG A 83 12.38 -11.77 14.04
C ARG A 83 10.93 -11.65 14.49
N ILE A 84 10.12 -10.86 13.79
CA ILE A 84 8.70 -10.66 14.12
C ILE A 84 7.95 -11.99 14.03
N ARG A 85 8.15 -12.74 12.94
CA ARG A 85 7.48 -14.03 12.74
C ARG A 85 7.87 -15.06 13.79
N ALA A 86 9.16 -15.18 14.11
CA ALA A 86 9.64 -16.07 15.18
C ALA A 86 9.08 -15.69 16.56
N PHE A 87 8.80 -14.41 16.80
CA PHE A 87 8.15 -13.94 18.02
C PHE A 87 6.66 -14.30 18.05
N LEU A 88 5.95 -14.15 16.92
CA LEU A 88 4.51 -14.41 16.82
C LEU A 88 4.13 -15.89 16.78
N GLU A 89 5.06 -16.77 16.40
CA GLU A 89 4.86 -18.23 16.40
C GLU A 89 5.19 -18.89 17.76
N ARG A 90 5.42 -18.09 18.80
CA ARG A 90 5.54 -18.53 20.20
C ARG A 90 4.20 -18.42 20.92
#